data_AF-A0A7U6KLB5-F1
#
_entry.id   AF-A0A7U6KLB5-F1
#
_cell.length_a   1.000
_cell.length_b   1.000
_cell.length_c   1.000
_cell.angle_alpha   90.00
_cell.angle_beta   90.00
_cell.angle_gamma   90.00
#
_symmetry.space_group_name_H-M   'P 1'
#
loop_
_entity.id
_entity.type
_entity.pdbx_description
1 polymer ?
#
loop_
_entity_poly.entity_id
_entity_poly.type
_entity_poly.pdbx_seq_one_letter_code
_entity_poly.pdbx_strand_id
1 'polypeptide(L)'
;MIALGATASATLLERSLVLSILAIGITIGIYGLVAGIVKIDDAGLHLMEQESTFKKKLGKVMFAAAPKLMKFLSIAGTLAMFLVGGGILVHGIGFLHHGVEDIAHLTGIFEGVTTTVLNGVIGFIIGVAVVALLTIIDKVRGKDDKASSTH
;
A
#
# COMPACT_ATOMS: atom_id res chain seq x y z
N MET A 1 11.31 -2.99 -7.71
CA MET A 1 12.43 -3.89 -7.36
C MET A 1 13.31 -4.19 -8.57
N ILE A 2 12.77 -4.60 -9.73
CA ILE A 2 13.55 -4.85 -10.97
C ILE A 2 14.39 -3.62 -11.39
N ALA A 3 13.86 -2.40 -11.28
CA ALA A 3 14.58 -1.18 -11.67
C ALA A 3 15.79 -0.83 -10.78
N LEU A 4 15.80 -1.22 -9.49
CA LEU A 4 16.92 -0.92 -8.59
C LEU A 4 18.07 -1.93 -8.76
N GLY A 5 17.75 -3.18 -9.09
CA GLY A 5 18.74 -4.20 -9.46
C GLY A 5 19.38 -3.96 -10.84
N ALA A 6 18.58 -3.51 -11.82
CA ALA A 6 19.08 -3.21 -13.18
C ALA A 6 19.93 -1.92 -13.25
N THR A 7 19.80 -1.03 -12.28
CA THR A 7 20.55 0.24 -12.20
C THR A 7 21.64 0.24 -11.13
N ALA A 8 21.93 -0.91 -10.51
CA ALA A 8 22.98 -1.05 -9.49
C ALA A 8 24.39 -0.68 -10.01
N SER A 9 24.60 -0.69 -11.32
CA SER A 9 25.79 -0.21 -12.03
C SER A 9 25.62 1.15 -12.73
N ALA A 10 24.42 1.73 -12.71
CA ALA A 10 24.10 3.01 -13.35
C ALA A 10 24.55 4.20 -12.49
N THR A 11 24.88 5.30 -13.16
CA THR A 11 25.27 6.56 -12.52
C THR A 11 24.14 7.12 -11.65
N LEU A 12 24.47 7.96 -10.66
CA LEU A 12 23.45 8.61 -9.82
C LEU A 12 22.43 9.41 -10.65
N LEU A 13 22.87 9.95 -11.79
CA LEU A 13 22.02 10.70 -12.71
C LEU A 13 20.96 9.80 -13.35
N GLU A 14 21.35 8.62 -13.85
CA GLU A 14 20.42 7.65 -14.45
C GLU A 14 19.39 7.12 -13.44
N ARG A 15 19.83 6.79 -12.22
CA ARG A 15 18.92 6.35 -11.15
C ARG A 15 17.90 7.42 -10.78
N SER A 16 18.37 8.65 -10.58
CA SER A 16 17.50 9.79 -10.24
C SER A 16 16.47 10.04 -11.33
N LEU A 17 16.86 9.96 -12.60
CA LEU A 17 15.99 10.17 -13.73
C LEU A 17 14.90 9.09 -13.82
N VAL A 18 15.29 7.81 -13.71
CA VAL A 18 14.33 6.68 -13.71
C VAL A 18 13.35 6.78 -12.54
N LEU A 19 13.84 7.03 -11.33
CA LEU A 19 12.99 7.17 -10.14
C LEU A 19 12.04 8.36 -10.26
N SER A 20 12.49 9.48 -10.82
CA SER A 20 11.65 10.68 -11.03
C SER A 20 10.53 10.42 -12.03
N ILE A 21 10.83 9.78 -13.16
CA ILE A 21 9.82 9.40 -14.16
C ILE A 21 8.80 8.43 -13.55
N LEU A 22 9.26 7.40 -12.84
CA LEU A 22 8.37 6.44 -12.18
C LEU A 22 7.50 7.11 -11.12
N ALA A 23 8.06 8.02 -10.31
CA ALA A 23 7.32 8.75 -9.29
C ALA A 23 6.19 9.58 -9.92
N ILE A 24 6.48 10.35 -10.98
CA ILE A 24 5.48 11.14 -11.69
C ILE A 24 4.45 10.24 -12.37
N GLY A 25 4.89 9.20 -13.09
CA GLY A 25 4.02 8.28 -13.81
C GLY A 25 3.04 7.55 -12.89
N ILE A 26 3.51 7.06 -11.74
CA ILE A 26 2.67 6.41 -10.73
C ILE A 26 1.71 7.42 -10.10
N THR A 27 2.18 8.64 -9.81
CA THR A 27 1.32 9.71 -9.26
C THR A 27 0.15 10.00 -10.20
N ILE A 28 0.43 10.25 -11.48
CA ILE A 28 -0.60 10.48 -12.49
C ILE A 28 -1.50 9.24 -12.64
N GLY A 29 -0.92 8.03 -12.66
CA GLY A 29 -1.66 6.79 -12.79
C GLY A 29 -2.66 6.55 -11.66
N ILE A 30 -2.25 6.76 -10.40
CA ILE A 30 -3.11 6.58 -9.23
C ILE A 30 -4.22 7.65 -9.22
N TYR A 31 -3.87 8.92 -9.41
CA TYR A 31 -4.89 9.98 -9.43
C TYR A 31 -5.85 9.82 -10.60
N GLY A 32 -5.37 9.40 -11.77
CA GLY A 32 -6.21 9.09 -12.93
C GLY A 32 -7.16 7.91 -12.67
N LEU A 33 -6.67 6.85 -12.04
CA LEU A 33 -7.50 5.70 -11.64
C LEU A 33 -8.59 6.13 -10.64
N VAL A 34 -8.24 6.88 -9.61
CA VAL A 34 -9.20 7.39 -8.62
C VAL A 34 -10.22 8.32 -9.26
N ALA A 35 -9.79 9.25 -10.11
CA ALA A 35 -10.69 10.15 -10.84
C ALA A 35 -11.64 9.39 -11.78
N GLY A 36 -11.15 8.32 -12.42
CA GLY A 36 -11.98 7.42 -13.22
C GLY A 36 -13.07 6.74 -12.41
N ILE A 37 -12.73 6.23 -11.21
CA ILE A 37 -13.69 5.59 -10.30
C ILE A 37 -14.76 6.60 -9.86
N VAL A 38 -14.36 7.81 -9.46
CA VAL A 38 -15.29 8.87 -9.03
C VAL A 38 -16.20 9.30 -10.19
N LYS A 39 -15.67 9.44 -11.40
CA LYS A 39 -16.48 9.81 -12.57
C LYS A 39 -17.52 8.76 -12.93
N ILE A 40 -17.21 7.48 -12.74
CA ILE A 40 -18.16 6.37 -12.92
C ILE A 40 -19.25 6.42 -11.82
N ASP A 41 -18.88 6.77 -10.59
CA ASP A 41 -19.83 6.95 -9.48
C ASP A 41 -20.83 8.07 -9.76
N ASP A 42 -20.34 9.25 -10.16
CA ASP A 42 -21.15 10.42 -10.53
C ASP A 42 -22.07 10.12 -11.72
N ALA A 43 -21.56 9.41 -12.73
CA ALA A 43 -22.37 8.95 -13.87
C ALA A 43 -23.45 7.94 -13.45
N GLY A 44 -23.17 7.11 -12.45
CA GLY A 44 -24.13 6.18 -11.85
C GLY A 44 -25.30 6.90 -11.19
N LEU A 45 -25.01 7.97 -10.44
CA LEU A 45 -26.03 8.84 -9.85
C LEU A 45 -26.92 9.49 -10.92
N HIS A 46 -26.31 10.04 -11.98
CA HIS A 46 -27.07 10.67 -13.05
C HIS A 46 -27.97 9.68 -13.81
N LEU A 47 -27.57 8.42 -13.95
CA LEU A 47 -28.40 7.35 -14.53
C LEU A 47 -29.58 6.95 -13.63
N MET A 48 -29.47 7.16 -12.31
CA MET A 48 -30.56 6.90 -11.37
C MET A 48 -31.68 7.94 -11.45
N GLU A 49 -31.40 9.14 -11.97
CA GLU A 49 -32.41 10.19 -12.16
C GLU A 49 -33.29 9.95 -13.40
N GLN A 50 -32.89 9.06 -14.32
CA GLN A 50 -33.66 8.79 -15.55
C GLN A 50 -34.91 7.96 -15.28
N GLU A 51 -35.97 8.18 -16.07
CA GLU A 51 -37.27 7.49 -15.89
C GLU A 51 -37.23 5.99 -16.22
N SER A 52 -36.29 5.55 -17.06
CA SER A 52 -36.16 4.15 -17.45
C SER A 52 -35.75 3.26 -16.28
N THR A 53 -36.59 2.27 -15.95
CA THR A 53 -36.34 1.29 -14.88
C THR A 53 -35.04 0.51 -15.07
N PHE A 54 -34.64 0.24 -16.32
CA PHE A 54 -33.38 -0.41 -16.65
C PHE A 54 -32.18 0.47 -16.31
N LYS A 55 -32.22 1.75 -16.71
CA LYS A 55 -31.16 2.72 -16.44
C LYS A 55 -31.04 3.05 -14.94
N LYS A 56 -32.17 3.10 -14.22
CA LYS A 56 -32.20 3.19 -12.75
C LYS A 56 -31.54 2.01 -12.05
N LYS A 57 -31.82 0.78 -12.50
CA LYS A 57 -31.17 -0.42 -11.96
C LYS A 57 -29.67 -0.43 -12.23
N LEU A 58 -29.26 -0.08 -13.45
CA LEU A 58 -27.84 -0.01 -13.83
C LEU A 58 -27.10 1.05 -13.03
N GLY A 59 -27.66 2.26 -12.90
CA GLY A 59 -27.10 3.35 -12.11
C GLY A 59 -26.95 2.98 -10.64
N LYS A 60 -27.93 2.28 -10.05
CA LYS A 60 -27.88 1.81 -8.66
C LYS A 60 -26.76 0.78 -8.43
N VAL A 61 -26.52 -0.12 -9.39
CA VAL A 61 -25.42 -1.10 -9.30
C VAL A 61 -24.07 -0.39 -9.42
N MET A 62 -23.94 0.55 -10.35
CA MET A 62 -22.70 1.29 -10.60
C MET A 62 -22.32 2.17 -9.39
N PHE A 63 -23.30 2.91 -8.85
CA PHE A 63 -23.16 3.69 -7.63
C PHE A 63 -22.82 2.82 -6.41
N ALA A 64 -23.45 1.65 -6.25
CA ALA A 64 -23.15 0.77 -5.12
C ALA A 64 -21.77 0.08 -5.23
N ALA A 65 -21.21 -0.03 -6.43
CA ALA A 65 -19.92 -0.66 -6.68
C ALA A 65 -18.73 0.27 -6.37
N ALA A 66 -18.85 1.57 -6.66
CA ALA A 66 -17.75 2.52 -6.47
C ALA A 66 -17.25 2.64 -5.01
N PRO A 67 -18.12 2.76 -3.97
CA PRO A 67 -17.69 2.76 -2.57
C PRO A 67 -17.02 1.46 -2.14
N LYS A 68 -17.47 0.31 -2.69
CA LYS A 68 -16.86 -1.00 -2.40
C LYS A 68 -15.47 -1.10 -3.02
N LEU A 69 -15.31 -0.60 -4.25
CA LEU A 69 -14.03 -0.54 -4.92
C LEU A 69 -13.05 0.37 -4.18
N MET A 70 -13.49 1.53 -3.69
CA MET A 70 -12.65 2.42 -2.87
C MET A 70 -12.19 1.75 -1.57
N LYS A 71 -13.09 1.05 -0.87
CA LYS A 71 -12.72 0.28 0.35
C LYS A 71 -11.73 -0.84 0.03
N PHE A 72 -11.97 -1.58 -1.06
CA PHE A 72 -11.06 -2.62 -1.51
C PHE A 72 -9.68 -2.06 -1.83
N LEU A 73 -9.60 -0.94 -2.58
CA LEU A 73 -8.34 -0.30 -2.93
C LEU A 73 -7.58 0.21 -1.70
N SER A 74 -8.29 0.68 -0.67
CA SER A 74 -7.68 1.06 0.60
C SER A 74 -7.02 -0.13 1.29
N ILE A 75 -7.72 -1.27 1.42
CA ILE A 75 -7.16 -2.48 2.04
C ILE A 75 -6.01 -3.03 1.21
N ALA A 76 -6.19 -3.13 -0.11
CA ALA A 76 -5.15 -3.59 -1.03
C ALA A 76 -3.91 -2.68 -0.99
N GLY A 77 -4.11 -1.36 -0.93
CA GLY A 77 -3.05 -0.37 -0.79
C GLY A 77 -2.28 -0.54 0.52
N THR A 78 -2.98 -0.70 1.64
CA THR A 78 -2.35 -0.97 2.94
C THR A 78 -1.54 -2.28 2.92
N LEU A 79 -2.09 -3.36 2.36
CA LEU A 79 -1.36 -4.62 2.20
C LEU A 79 -0.11 -4.44 1.31
N ALA A 80 -0.23 -3.70 0.21
CA ALA A 80 0.89 -3.41 -0.67
C ALA A 80 1.98 -2.59 0.03
N MET A 81 1.63 -1.64 0.90
CA MET A 81 2.62 -0.87 1.68
C MET A 81 3.41 -1.77 2.64
N PHE A 82 2.77 -2.74 3.30
CA PHE A 82 3.47 -3.72 4.12
C PHE A 82 4.34 -4.66 3.29
N LEU A 83 3.85 -5.10 2.14
CA LEU A 83 4.59 -5.96 1.21
C LEU A 83 5.88 -5.30 0.72
N VAL A 84 5.78 -4.05 0.28
CA VAL A 84 6.90 -3.27 -0.25
C VAL A 84 7.85 -2.85 0.86
N GLY A 85 7.32 -2.32 1.98
CA GLY A 85 8.12 -1.91 3.12
C GLY A 85 8.84 -3.08 3.81
N GLY A 86 8.15 -4.21 3.97
CA GLY A 86 8.73 -5.44 4.51
C GLY A 86 9.85 -6.00 3.63
N GLY A 87 9.70 -5.93 2.30
CA GLY A 87 10.76 -6.28 1.36
C GLY A 87 12.02 -5.42 1.54
N ILE A 88 11.85 -4.11 1.74
CA ILE A 88 12.97 -3.19 2.00
C ILE A 88 13.67 -3.55 3.31
N LEU A 89 12.91 -3.83 4.37
CA LEU A 89 13.46 -4.19 5.68
C LEU A 89 14.21 -5.52 5.67
N VAL A 90 13.62 -6.56 5.07
CA VAL A 90 14.24 -7.90 4.99
C VAL A 90 15.53 -7.86 4.19
N HIS A 91 15.57 -7.14 3.06
CA HIS A 91 16.80 -6.99 2.28
C HIS A 91 17.87 -6.16 3.01
N GLY A 92 17.48 -5.22 3.88
CA GLY A 92 18.41 -4.43 4.68
C GLY A 92 19.08 -5.21 5.83
N ILE A 93 18.51 -6.35 6.25
CA ILE A 93 18.97 -7.14 7.38
C ILE A 93 19.38 -8.54 6.87
N GLY A 94 20.69 -8.75 6.69
CA GLY A 94 21.23 -9.97 6.05
C GLY A 94 20.76 -11.30 6.66
N PHE A 95 20.54 -11.36 7.98
CA PHE A 95 20.01 -12.56 8.65
C PHE A 95 18.55 -12.85 8.27
N LEU A 96 17.73 -11.81 8.12
CA LEU A 96 16.32 -11.94 7.73
C LEU A 96 16.20 -12.35 6.26
N HIS A 97 17.11 -11.87 5.41
CA HIS A 97 17.15 -12.22 4.00
C HIS A 97 17.41 -13.71 3.78
N HIS A 98 18.45 -14.27 4.40
CA HIS A 98 18.79 -15.69 4.26
C HIS A 98 17.68 -16.60 4.80
N GLY A 99 17.07 -16.28 5.94
CA GLY A 99 15.96 -17.08 6.48
C GLY A 99 14.72 -17.08 5.59
N VAL A 100 14.44 -15.99 4.88
CA VAL A 100 13.34 -15.93 3.90
C VAL A 100 13.70 -16.69 2.62
N GLU A 101 14.94 -16.59 2.16
CA GLU A 101 15.44 -17.25 0.96
C GLU A 101 15.50 -18.78 1.12
N ASP A 102 15.93 -19.27 2.29
CA ASP A 102 15.93 -20.70 2.63
C ASP A 102 14.52 -21.30 2.59
N ILE A 103 13.53 -20.59 3.14
CA ILE A 103 12.12 -21.03 3.14
C ILE A 103 11.52 -20.92 1.73
N ALA A 104 11.87 -19.87 0.98
CA ALA A 104 11.33 -19.65 -0.35
C ALA A 104 11.86 -20.68 -1.36
N HIS A 105 13.14 -21.05 -1.28
CA HIS A 105 13.74 -22.07 -2.14
C HIS A 105 13.08 -23.45 -1.98
N LEU A 106 12.54 -23.76 -0.79
CA LEU A 106 11.76 -25.00 -0.57
C LEU A 106 10.44 -25.01 -1.35
N THR A 107 9.97 -23.86 -1.84
CA THR A 107 8.70 -23.74 -2.59
C THR A 107 8.87 -23.75 -4.12
N GLY A 108 10.11 -23.80 -4.61
CA GLY A 108 10.45 -23.98 -6.03
C GLY A 108 9.76 -22.95 -6.93
N ILE A 109 8.80 -23.40 -7.75
CA ILE A 109 8.08 -22.54 -8.72
C ILE A 109 7.35 -21.36 -8.03
N PHE A 110 7.01 -21.49 -6.75
CA PHE A 110 6.33 -20.43 -5.98
C PHE A 110 7.28 -19.52 -5.20
N GLU A 111 8.59 -19.67 -5.34
CA GLU A 111 9.60 -18.92 -4.59
C GLU A 111 9.33 -17.41 -4.59
N GLY A 112 9.06 -16.81 -5.75
CA GLY A 112 8.79 -15.37 -5.84
C GLY A 112 7.53 -14.92 -5.07
N VAL A 113 6.49 -15.76 -5.03
CA VAL A 113 5.26 -15.48 -4.27
C VAL A 113 5.52 -15.66 -2.78
N THR A 114 6.20 -16.75 -2.41
CA THR A 114 6.57 -17.08 -1.03
C THR A 114 7.42 -15.97 -0.43
N THR A 115 8.50 -15.56 -1.08
CA THR A 115 9.36 -14.45 -0.65
C THR A 115 8.57 -13.16 -0.46
N THR A 116 7.69 -12.85 -1.41
CA THR A 116 6.86 -11.64 -1.35
C THR A 116 5.92 -11.68 -0.14
N VAL A 117 5.23 -12.80 0.09
CA VAL A 117 4.34 -12.99 1.24
C VAL A 117 5.11 -12.94 2.57
N LEU A 118 6.24 -13.64 2.69
CA LEU A 118 7.07 -13.63 3.90
C LEU A 118 7.55 -12.21 4.22
N ASN A 119 8.04 -11.48 3.21
CA ASN A 119 8.45 -10.08 3.36
C ASN A 119 7.30 -9.22 3.89
N GLY A 120 6.09 -9.39 3.34
CA GLY A 120 4.90 -8.66 3.81
C GLY A 120 4.53 -8.98 5.25
N VAL A 121 4.58 -10.26 5.65
CA VAL A 121 4.29 -10.68 7.03
C VAL A 121 5.32 -10.10 8.01
N ILE A 122 6.61 -10.18 7.68
CA ILE A 122 7.68 -9.61 8.50
C ILE A 122 7.52 -8.09 8.61
N GLY A 123 7.27 -7.41 7.49
CA GLY A 123 7.00 -5.97 7.47
C GLY A 123 5.80 -5.58 8.32
N PHE A 124 4.73 -6.37 8.29
CA PHE A 124 3.56 -6.18 9.13
C PHE A 124 3.89 -6.33 10.62
N ILE A 125 4.60 -7.40 11.01
CA ILE A 125 4.99 -7.64 12.40
C ILE A 125 5.85 -6.48 12.93
N ILE A 126 6.86 -6.06 12.16
CA ILE A 126 7.73 -4.94 12.54
C ILE A 126 6.92 -3.65 12.64
N GLY A 127 6.05 -3.38 11.66
CA GLY A 127 5.18 -2.20 11.67
C GLY A 127 4.29 -2.13 12.91
N VAL A 128 3.65 -3.25 13.28
CA VAL A 128 2.84 -3.36 14.50
C VAL A 128 3.69 -3.15 15.75
N ALA A 129 4.89 -3.75 15.81
CA ALA A 129 5.80 -3.59 16.94
C ALA A 129 6.24 -2.11 17.12
N VAL A 130 6.55 -1.41 16.04
CA VAL A 130 6.90 0.02 16.06
C VAL A 130 5.72 0.85 16.56
N VAL A 131 4.52 0.64 16.02
CA VAL A 131 3.32 1.37 16.46
C VAL A 131 3.02 1.10 17.95
N ALA A 132 3.15 -0.15 18.41
CA ALA A 132 2.96 -0.50 19.81
C ALA A 132 3.98 0.21 20.71
N LEU A 133 5.26 0.24 20.32
CA LEU A 133 6.31 0.95 21.05
C LEU A 133 6.04 2.45 21.12
N LEU A 134 5.69 3.08 19.99
CA LEU A 134 5.35 4.51 19.95
C LEU A 134 4.13 4.82 20.83
N THR A 135 3.11 3.96 20.80
CA THR A 135 1.93 4.11 21.66
C THR A 135 2.28 4.03 23.15
N ILE A 136 3.21 3.14 23.53
CA ILE A 136 3.70 3.04 24.91
C ILE A 136 4.48 4.31 25.28
N ILE A 137 5.37 4.79 24.40
CA ILE A 137 6.15 6.01 24.63
C ILE A 137 5.22 7.22 24.78
N ASP A 138 4.24 7.38 23.90
CA ASP A 138 3.26 8.48 23.97
C ASP A 138 2.41 8.40 25.23
N LYS A 139 2.05 7.19 25.68
CA LYS A 139 1.34 7.00 26.95
C LYS A 139 2.20 7.31 28.18
N VAL A 140 3.51 7.11 28.10
CA VAL A 140 4.46 7.48 29.16
C VAL A 140 4.71 8.99 29.16
N ARG A 141 4.91 9.62 28.00
CA ARG A 141 5.11 11.07 27.85
C ARG A 141 3.85 11.89 28.15
N GLY A 142 2.67 11.40 27.74
CA GLY A 142 1.38 12.05 28.05
C GLY A 142 0.97 11.98 29.52
N LYS A 143 1.75 11.28 30.37
CA LYS A 143 1.59 11.28 31.82
C LYS A 143 2.30 12.46 32.48
N ASP A 144 3.20 13.14 31.78
CA ASP A 144 3.93 14.31 32.27
C ASP A 144 3.14 15.63 32.05
N ASP A 145 2.26 15.70 31.05
CA ASP A 145 1.48 16.92 30.74
C ASP A 145 0.22 17.11 31.61
N LYS A 146 -0.18 16.08 32.39
CA LYS A 146 -1.38 16.13 33.25
C LYS A 146 -1.09 16.48 34.71
N ALA A 147 0.18 16.66 35.09
CA ALA A 147 0.57 16.94 36.47
C ALA A 147 0.75 18.45 36.79
N SER A 148 0.68 19.36 35.80
CA SER A 148 0.94 20.79 36.01
C SER A 148 -0.26 21.74 35.91
N SER A 149 -1.48 21.24 35.61
CA SER A 149 -2.66 22.10 35.42
C SER A 149 -3.64 22.12 36.61
N THR A 150 -3.16 21.85 37.82
CA THR A 150 -3.93 22.08 39.06
C THR A 150 -3.12 22.99 39.98
N HIS A 151 -3.17 24.29 39.70
CA HIS A 151 -3.12 25.37 40.68
C HIS A 151 -3.79 26.61 40.11
#